data_AF-I3JEH8-F1
#
_entry.id   AF-I3JEH8-F1
#
_cell.length_a   1.000
_cell.length_b   1.000
_cell.length_c   1.000
_cell.angle_alpha   90.00
_cell.angle_beta   90.00
_cell.angle_gamma   90.00
#
_symmetry.space_group_name_H-M   'P 1'
#
loop_
_entity.id
_entity.type
_entity.pdbx_description
1 polymer ?
#
loop_
_entity_poly.entity_id
_entity_poly.type
_entity_poly.pdbx_seq_one_letter_code
_entity_poly.pdbx_strand_id
1 'polypeptide(L)'
;MTDQKKQARARIYAVWTASTLCGCGGGFAFASLSVQALSWTATSTTGDPGEGPVQSTMAAPGGSLNCEDYSMFQEVLKVMRTIDDRIVHALNTTVPTVSFSGKVDATQTCKQLYESMMEAHLSRDKAIKACIAQTSEVVGQLREQRAKDNENMALIKQLRKEQTKLKLMQSELNVEEVVNDRSLKVFNERCRIHYTPPKVK
;
A
#
# COMPACT_ATOMS: atom_id res chain seq x y z
N MET A 1 27.32 0.90 1.58
CA MET A 1 25.99 1.21 0.97
C MET A 1 24.84 1.32 1.98
N THR A 2 25.11 1.26 3.29
CA THR A 2 24.10 1.34 4.38
C THR A 2 23.90 2.76 4.94
N ASP A 3 24.79 3.70 4.61
CA ASP A 3 24.76 5.07 5.14
C ASP A 3 23.73 5.97 4.43
N GLN A 4 23.62 5.87 3.10
CA GLN A 4 22.66 6.63 2.28
C GLN A 4 21.19 6.37 2.69
N LYS A 5 20.84 5.11 3.02
CA LYS A 5 19.49 4.76 3.48
C LYS A 5 19.15 5.31 4.88
N LYS A 6 20.13 5.42 5.78
CA LYS A 6 19.92 6.04 7.10
C LYS A 6 19.76 7.55 6.98
N GLN A 7 20.52 8.20 6.10
CA GLN A 7 20.44 9.65 5.89
C GLN A 7 19.15 10.09 5.17
N ALA A 8 18.57 9.21 4.33
CA ALA A 8 17.23 9.41 3.76
C ALA A 8 16.11 9.27 4.81
N ARG A 9 16.18 8.28 5.70
CA ARG A 9 15.22 8.09 6.81
C ARG A 9 15.17 9.29 7.77
N ALA A 10 16.31 9.94 8.03
CA ALA A 10 16.36 11.12 8.90
C ALA A 10 15.70 12.37 8.27
N ARG A 11 15.72 12.51 6.94
CA ARG A 11 15.09 13.65 6.24
C ARG A 11 13.56 13.58 6.23
N ILE A 12 12.99 12.37 6.21
CA ILE A 12 11.53 12.18 6.17
C ILE A 12 10.89 12.51 7.54
N TYR A 13 11.54 12.14 8.66
CA TYR A 13 11.05 12.52 9.99
C TYR A 13 11.06 14.04 10.23
N ALA A 14 12.03 14.76 9.69
CA ALA A 14 12.13 16.22 9.85
C ALA A 14 11.05 17.00 9.09
N VAL A 15 10.54 16.47 7.97
CA VAL A 15 9.46 17.11 7.19
C VAL A 15 8.11 16.96 7.91
N TRP A 16 7.90 15.87 8.65
CA TRP A 16 6.63 15.64 9.36
C TRP A 16 6.49 16.48 10.64
N THR A 17 7.60 16.79 11.33
CA THR A 17 7.57 17.61 12.55
C THR A 17 7.38 19.11 12.31
N ALA A 18 7.57 19.59 11.08
CA ALA A 18 7.49 21.03 10.77
C ALA A 18 6.05 21.52 10.49
N SER A 19 5.06 20.64 10.32
CA SER A 19 3.67 21.03 10.01
C SER A 19 2.78 21.26 11.24
N THR A 20 3.27 21.05 12.47
CA THR A 20 2.45 21.16 13.69
C THR A 20 2.67 22.46 14.48
N LEU A 21 3.52 23.39 14.01
CA LEU A 21 3.75 24.68 14.65
C LEU A 21 3.33 25.85 13.74
N CYS A 22 2.05 25.94 13.42
CA CYS A 22 1.42 27.21 13.07
C CYS A 22 -0.08 27.16 13.39
N GLY A 23 -0.39 27.18 14.69
CA GLY A 23 -1.75 27.33 15.20
C GLY A 23 -2.04 28.80 15.52
N CYS A 24 -2.67 29.52 14.60
CA CYS A 24 -3.34 30.78 14.89
C CYS A 24 -4.61 30.51 15.71
N GLY A 25 -4.69 31.14 16.87
CA GLY A 25 -5.88 31.14 17.71
C GLY A 25 -7.03 31.94 17.08
N GLY A 26 -8.24 31.40 17.22
CA GLY A 26 -9.48 32.07 16.86
C GLY A 26 -10.63 31.38 17.56
N GLY A 27 -11.06 31.95 18.69
CA GLY A 27 -12.16 31.43 19.49
C GLY A 27 -13.49 31.53 18.74
N PHE A 28 -14.30 30.48 18.85
CA PHE A 28 -15.70 30.50 18.46
C PHE A 28 -16.56 30.03 19.63
N ALA A 29 -17.56 30.86 19.91
CA ALA A 29 -18.43 30.79 21.07
C ALA A 29 -19.32 29.54 21.07
N PHE A 30 -19.47 28.97 22.27
CA PHE A 30 -20.46 27.94 22.59
C PHE A 30 -21.87 28.55 22.54
N ALA A 31 -22.70 28.06 21.62
CA ALA A 31 -24.15 28.20 21.70
C ALA A 31 -24.75 26.84 22.07
N SER A 32 -25.38 26.81 23.24
CA SER A 32 -26.10 25.69 23.83
C SER A 32 -27.41 25.46 23.09
N LEU A 33 -27.64 24.26 22.56
CA LEU A 33 -28.98 23.80 22.19
C LEU A 33 -29.26 22.43 22.81
N SER A 34 -30.32 22.43 23.61
CA SER A 34 -30.87 21.31 24.35
C SER A 34 -31.73 20.39 23.48
N VAL A 35 -31.56 19.08 23.72
CA VAL A 35 -32.58 18.02 23.87
C VAL A 35 -33.50 17.76 22.67
N GLN A 36 -33.43 16.52 22.15
CA GLN A 36 -34.52 15.55 22.28
C GLN A 36 -34.09 14.14 21.84
N ALA A 37 -34.39 13.17 22.71
CA ALA A 37 -34.24 11.75 22.48
C ALA A 37 -35.43 11.24 21.66
N LEU A 38 -35.14 10.48 20.59
CA LEU A 38 -36.13 9.71 19.85
C LEU A 38 -35.75 8.23 19.94
N SER A 39 -36.58 7.52 20.68
CA SER A 39 -36.63 6.06 20.84
C SER A 39 -36.93 5.38 19.51
N TRP A 40 -36.08 4.43 19.11
CA TRP A 40 -36.35 3.51 18.01
C TRP A 40 -36.82 2.17 18.59
N THR A 41 -38.03 1.79 18.21
CA THR A 41 -38.66 0.52 18.54
C THR A 41 -38.06 -0.61 17.69
N ALA A 42 -37.74 -1.72 18.36
CA ALA A 42 -37.30 -2.96 17.74
C ALA A 42 -38.44 -3.58 16.92
N THR A 43 -38.18 -3.91 15.66
CA THR A 43 -39.04 -4.78 14.85
C THR A 43 -38.23 -6.01 14.46
N SER A 44 -38.67 -7.15 14.98
CA SER A 44 -38.21 -8.50 14.66
C SER A 44 -38.82 -8.98 13.35
N THR A 45 -37.98 -9.40 12.40
CA THR A 45 -38.38 -10.25 11.27
C THR A 45 -37.48 -11.47 11.18
N THR A 46 -38.15 -12.61 11.03
CA THR A 46 -37.67 -14.00 10.95
C THR A 46 -37.36 -14.41 9.51
N GLY A 47 -36.35 -15.27 9.28
CA GLY A 47 -36.31 -16.21 8.14
C GLY A 47 -34.95 -16.43 7.43
N ASP A 48 -34.39 -17.65 7.63
CA ASP A 48 -33.48 -18.56 6.86
C ASP A 48 -33.14 -18.29 5.36
N PRO A 49 -32.20 -19.02 4.67
CA PRO A 49 -31.35 -20.17 5.06
C PRO A 49 -29.87 -20.17 4.53
N GLY A 50 -29.04 -21.06 5.09
CA GLY A 50 -28.00 -21.81 4.33
C GLY A 50 -26.54 -21.38 4.45
N GLU A 51 -25.71 -22.17 5.15
CA GLU A 51 -24.24 -22.08 5.11
C GLU A 51 -23.60 -23.46 4.88
N GLY A 52 -23.16 -23.69 3.64
CA GLY A 52 -22.18 -24.73 3.31
C GLY A 52 -20.75 -24.19 3.46
N PRO A 53 -19.73 -25.06 3.49
CA PRO A 53 -18.36 -24.65 3.79
C PRO A 53 -17.73 -23.90 2.61
N VAL A 54 -17.33 -22.65 2.86
CA VAL A 54 -16.69 -21.80 1.86
C VAL A 54 -15.24 -22.25 1.65
N GLN A 55 -15.00 -22.94 0.53
CA GLN A 55 -13.67 -23.35 0.08
C GLN A 55 -12.90 -22.11 -0.40
N SER A 56 -11.82 -21.78 0.30
CA SER A 56 -10.97 -20.62 0.00
C SER A 56 -10.13 -20.87 -1.27
N THR A 57 -10.67 -20.52 -2.42
CA THR A 57 -9.89 -20.40 -3.67
C THR A 57 -9.24 -19.02 -3.70
N MET A 58 -7.95 -18.95 -3.38
CA MET A 58 -7.14 -17.75 -3.58
C MET A 58 -6.81 -17.62 -5.07
N ALA A 59 -7.71 -16.96 -5.82
CA ALA A 59 -7.38 -16.46 -7.14
C ALA A 59 -6.50 -15.21 -7.00
N ALA A 60 -5.23 -15.32 -7.39
CA ALA A 60 -4.42 -14.14 -7.70
C ALA A 60 -5.03 -13.48 -8.94
N PRO A 61 -5.42 -12.20 -8.91
CA PRO A 61 -5.92 -11.54 -10.11
C PRO A 61 -4.72 -11.24 -11.01
N GLY A 62 -4.54 -12.08 -12.03
CA GLY A 62 -3.64 -11.84 -13.16
C GLY A 62 -4.18 -10.76 -14.09
N GLY A 63 -4.51 -9.58 -13.55
CA GLY A 63 -4.86 -8.42 -14.34
C GLY A 63 -3.60 -7.88 -15.04
N SER A 64 -3.62 -7.80 -16.37
CA SER A 64 -2.60 -7.08 -17.13
C SER A 64 -2.51 -5.65 -16.61
N LEU A 65 -1.31 -5.22 -16.19
CA LEU A 65 -1.07 -3.87 -15.71
C LEU A 65 -1.24 -2.88 -16.86
N ASN A 66 -2.30 -2.07 -16.80
CA ASN A 66 -2.50 -0.97 -17.73
C ASN A 66 -1.88 0.31 -17.16
N CYS A 67 -0.77 0.76 -17.74
CA CYS A 67 -0.07 1.99 -17.32
C CYS A 67 -0.59 3.25 -18.06
N GLU A 68 -1.53 3.12 -19.00
CA GLU A 68 -2.07 4.26 -19.74
C GLU A 68 -2.96 5.14 -18.85
N ASP A 69 -3.82 4.49 -18.06
CA ASP A 69 -4.71 5.11 -17.11
C ASP A 69 -4.19 4.93 -15.68
N TYR A 70 -3.87 6.07 -15.04
CA TYR A 70 -3.41 6.08 -13.65
C TYR A 70 -4.45 5.53 -12.67
N SER A 71 -5.76 5.72 -12.93
CA SER A 71 -6.82 5.20 -12.07
C SER A 71 -6.81 3.68 -12.04
N MET A 72 -6.73 3.06 -13.22
CA MET A 72 -6.66 1.60 -13.36
C MET A 72 -5.38 1.05 -12.71
N PHE A 73 -4.24 1.69 -12.95
CA PHE A 73 -2.98 1.33 -12.30
C PHE A 73 -3.11 1.33 -10.77
N GLN A 74 -3.74 2.36 -10.20
CA GLN A 74 -3.94 2.47 -8.76
C GLN A 74 -4.87 1.37 -8.22
N GLU A 75 -5.92 1.01 -8.95
CA GLU A 75 -6.82 -0.09 -8.57
C GLU A 75 -6.11 -1.44 -8.53
N VAL A 76 -5.29 -1.74 -9.55
CA VAL A 76 -4.51 -2.98 -9.56
C VAL A 76 -3.54 -3.01 -8.38
N LEU A 77 -2.83 -1.91 -8.09
CA LEU A 77 -1.94 -1.87 -6.92
C LEU A 77 -2.68 -2.06 -5.59
N LYS A 78 -3.86 -1.47 -5.43
CA LYS A 78 -4.71 -1.71 -4.24
C LYS A 78 -5.02 -3.19 -4.07
N VAL A 79 -5.41 -3.86 -5.16
CA VAL A 79 -5.71 -5.30 -5.13
C VAL A 79 -4.45 -6.12 -4.84
N MET A 80 -3.31 -5.80 -5.46
CA MET A 80 -2.03 -6.47 -5.20
C MET A 80 -1.55 -6.30 -3.75
N ARG A 81 -1.93 -5.22 -3.05
CA ARG A 81 -1.58 -4.96 -1.64
C ARG A 81 -2.47 -5.71 -0.64
N THR A 82 -3.62 -6.27 -1.07
CA THR A 82 -4.48 -7.06 -0.18
C THR A 82 -3.78 -8.29 0.40
N ILE A 83 -2.74 -8.80 -0.28
CA ILE A 83 -1.93 -9.91 0.20
C ILE A 83 -1.17 -9.54 1.48
N ASP A 84 -0.73 -8.29 1.65
CA ASP A 84 -0.02 -7.85 2.86
C ASP A 84 -0.95 -7.82 4.07
N ASP A 85 -2.19 -7.34 3.89
CA ASP A 85 -3.18 -7.36 4.98
C ASP A 85 -3.53 -8.80 5.38
N ARG A 86 -3.63 -9.71 4.41
CA ARG A 86 -3.82 -11.16 4.67
C ARG A 86 -2.62 -11.77 5.40
N ILE A 87 -1.40 -11.44 5.00
CA ILE A 87 -0.18 -11.93 5.63
C ILE A 87 -0.05 -11.38 7.06
N VAL A 88 -0.30 -10.10 7.27
CA VAL A 88 -0.31 -9.48 8.61
C VAL A 88 -1.38 -10.13 9.49
N HIS A 89 -2.57 -10.37 8.95
CA HIS A 89 -3.62 -11.08 9.69
C HIS A 89 -3.16 -12.49 10.07
N ALA A 90 -2.63 -13.26 9.10
CA ALA A 90 -2.11 -14.60 9.34
C ALA A 90 -0.99 -14.59 10.40
N LEU A 91 0.02 -13.72 10.28
CA LEU A 91 1.10 -13.60 11.27
C LEU A 91 0.58 -13.30 12.69
N ASN A 92 -0.51 -12.56 12.81
CA ASN A 92 -1.09 -12.21 14.09
C ASN A 92 -1.94 -13.33 14.70
N THR A 93 -2.57 -14.19 13.88
CA THR A 93 -3.49 -15.24 14.33
C THR A 93 -2.92 -16.66 14.30
N THR A 94 -2.03 -16.97 13.35
CA THR A 94 -1.52 -18.33 13.11
C THR A 94 -0.18 -18.59 13.76
N VAL A 95 0.60 -17.56 14.12
CA VAL A 95 1.84 -17.72 14.89
C VAL A 95 1.47 -17.64 16.38
N PRO A 96 1.29 -18.80 17.06
CA PRO A 96 0.97 -18.79 18.48
C PRO A 96 2.06 -18.09 19.27
N THR A 97 1.69 -17.40 20.35
CA THR A 97 2.65 -16.99 21.36
C THR A 97 3.36 -18.22 21.90
N VAL A 98 4.61 -18.08 22.35
CA VAL A 98 5.49 -19.16 22.87
C VAL A 98 4.81 -20.14 23.85
N SER A 99 3.71 -19.72 24.48
CA SER A 99 2.88 -20.51 25.39
C SER A 99 1.94 -21.55 24.72
N PHE A 100 1.75 -21.52 23.38
CA PHE A 100 0.82 -22.39 22.64
C PHE A 100 1.46 -23.13 21.44
N SER A 101 2.76 -23.41 21.51
CA SER A 101 3.58 -23.99 20.43
C SER A 101 3.25 -25.44 20.03
N GLY A 102 2.35 -26.12 20.74
CA GLY A 102 2.10 -27.55 20.54
C GLY A 102 1.20 -27.94 19.35
N LYS A 103 0.63 -26.98 18.61
CA LYS A 103 -0.39 -27.26 17.57
C LYS A 103 -0.03 -26.83 16.14
N VAL A 104 1.00 -26.01 15.96
CA VAL A 104 1.37 -25.43 14.66
C VAL A 104 2.90 -25.39 14.54
N ASP A 105 3.43 -25.85 13.40
CA ASP A 105 4.86 -25.69 13.07
C ASP A 105 5.14 -24.23 12.68
N ALA A 106 5.42 -23.42 13.71
CA ALA A 106 5.66 -22.00 13.56
C ALA A 106 6.85 -21.69 12.63
N THR A 107 7.85 -22.56 12.55
CA THR A 107 9.02 -22.39 11.67
C THR A 107 8.59 -22.45 10.21
N GLN A 108 7.86 -23.50 9.84
CA GLN A 108 7.39 -23.70 8.47
C GLN A 108 6.37 -22.63 8.06
N THR A 109 5.45 -22.26 8.95
CA THR A 109 4.47 -21.19 8.70
C THR A 109 5.16 -19.84 8.49
N CYS A 110 6.11 -19.47 9.34
CA CYS A 110 6.88 -18.22 9.19
C CYS A 110 7.68 -18.19 7.88
N LYS A 111 8.27 -19.32 7.47
CA LYS A 111 8.97 -19.43 6.18
C LYS A 111 8.03 -19.16 5.00
N GLN A 112 6.88 -19.84 4.96
CA GLN A 112 5.91 -19.70 3.87
C GLN A 112 5.34 -18.28 3.78
N LEU A 113 5.01 -17.68 4.93
CA LEU A 113 4.53 -16.30 4.99
C LEU A 113 5.61 -15.31 4.52
N TYR A 114 6.88 -15.54 4.87
CA TYR A 114 8.00 -14.72 4.40
C TYR A 114 8.17 -14.80 2.88
N GLU A 115 8.17 -16.01 2.31
CA GLU A 115 8.33 -16.22 0.87
C GLU A 115 7.19 -15.56 0.09
N SER A 116 5.94 -15.75 0.52
CA SER A 116 4.77 -15.12 -0.10
C SER A 116 4.81 -13.60 0.00
N MET A 117 5.19 -13.04 1.15
CA MET A 117 5.37 -11.59 1.34
C MET A 117 6.43 -11.03 0.40
N MET A 118 7.59 -11.69 0.31
CA MET A 118 8.70 -11.23 -0.51
C MET A 118 8.37 -11.31 -2.00
N GLU A 119 7.71 -12.38 -2.44
CA GLU A 119 7.25 -12.51 -3.82
C GLU A 119 6.26 -11.40 -4.19
N ALA A 120 5.32 -11.08 -3.30
CA ALA A 120 4.37 -10.00 -3.48
C ALA A 120 5.06 -8.63 -3.60
N HIS A 121 6.00 -8.32 -2.70
CA HIS A 121 6.80 -7.10 -2.73
C HIS A 121 7.58 -6.96 -4.05
N LEU A 122 8.26 -8.03 -4.48
CA LEU A 122 9.01 -8.04 -5.73
C LEU A 122 8.12 -7.86 -6.96
N SER A 123 6.97 -8.54 -6.97
CA SER A 123 6.00 -8.45 -8.05
C SER A 123 5.46 -7.02 -8.20
N ARG A 124 5.08 -6.37 -7.09
CA ARG A 124 4.61 -4.97 -7.09
C ARG A 124 5.70 -3.98 -7.45
N ASP A 125 6.90 -4.12 -6.91
CA ASP A 125 8.03 -3.23 -7.24
C ASP A 125 8.36 -3.30 -8.74
N LYS A 126 8.37 -4.50 -9.33
CA LYS A 126 8.54 -4.70 -10.77
C LYS A 126 7.42 -4.04 -11.57
N ALA A 127 6.16 -4.20 -11.14
CA ALA A 127 4.99 -3.59 -11.77
C ALA A 127 5.08 -2.06 -11.80
N ILE A 128 5.37 -1.44 -10.65
CA ILE A 128 5.49 0.02 -10.52
C ILE A 128 6.62 0.54 -11.39
N LYS A 129 7.80 -0.10 -11.34
CA LYS A 129 8.96 0.30 -12.14
C LYS A 129 8.72 0.16 -13.64
N ALA A 130 8.00 -0.88 -14.07
CA ALA A 130 7.64 -1.05 -15.48
C ALA A 130 6.76 0.11 -15.99
N CYS A 131 5.73 0.51 -15.23
CA CYS A 131 4.88 1.65 -15.60
C CYS A 131 5.63 2.99 -15.57
N ILE A 132 6.54 3.18 -14.61
CA ILE A 132 7.41 4.38 -14.57
C ILE A 132 8.30 4.43 -15.81
N ALA A 133 8.92 3.31 -16.20
CA ALA A 133 9.78 3.26 -17.38
C ALA A 133 8.99 3.58 -18.66
N GLN A 134 7.83 2.96 -18.86
CA GLN A 134 6.96 3.22 -20.00
C GLN A 134 6.52 4.68 -20.07
N THR A 135 6.04 5.25 -18.96
CA THR A 135 5.59 6.65 -18.93
C THR A 135 6.76 7.62 -19.08
N SER A 136 7.93 7.30 -18.54
CA SER A 136 9.14 8.10 -18.70
C SER A 136 9.59 8.16 -20.16
N GLU A 137 9.48 7.06 -20.91
CA GLU A 137 9.79 7.03 -22.34
C GLU A 137 8.84 7.96 -23.12
N VAL A 138 7.53 7.88 -22.86
CA VAL A 138 6.53 8.77 -23.48
C VAL A 138 6.82 10.25 -23.17
N VAL A 139 7.14 10.58 -21.92
CA VAL A 139 7.54 11.95 -21.54
C VAL A 139 8.81 12.37 -22.26
N GLY A 140 9.78 11.48 -22.45
CA GLY A 140 11.00 11.72 -23.22
C GLY A 140 10.70 12.08 -24.68
N GLN A 141 9.89 11.25 -25.35
CA GLN A 141 9.48 11.49 -26.74
C GLN A 141 8.72 12.81 -26.90
N LEU A 142 7.79 13.14 -25.99
CA LEU A 142 7.04 14.39 -26.01
C LEU A 142 7.94 15.62 -25.76
N ARG A 143 9.00 15.49 -24.96
CA ARG A 143 10.00 16.56 -24.77
C ARG A 143 10.78 16.83 -26.06
N GLU A 144 11.18 15.77 -26.77
CA GLU A 144 11.88 15.90 -28.05
C GLU A 144 10.99 16.51 -29.13
N GLN A 145 9.71 16.12 -29.19
CA GLN A 145 8.75 16.70 -30.13
C GLN A 145 8.52 18.18 -29.85
N ARG A 146 8.36 18.57 -28.58
CA ARG A 146 8.24 19.98 -28.19
C ARG A 146 9.47 20.81 -28.56
N ALA A 147 10.66 20.23 -28.51
CA ALA A 147 11.88 20.93 -28.93
C ALA A 147 11.86 21.30 -30.42
N LYS A 148 11.16 20.52 -31.25
CA LYS A 148 10.98 20.76 -32.69
C LYS A 148 9.82 21.70 -32.99
N ASP A 149 8.75 21.62 -32.20
CA ASP A 149 7.52 22.42 -32.35
C ASP A 149 7.08 22.99 -30.99
N ASN A 150 7.59 24.19 -30.68
CA ASN A 150 7.43 24.81 -29.36
C ASN A 150 6.07 25.49 -29.13
N GLU A 151 5.33 25.81 -30.20
CA GLU A 151 4.07 26.56 -30.12
C GLU A 151 2.82 25.66 -30.15
N ASN A 152 3.01 24.37 -30.40
CA ASN A 152 1.92 23.41 -30.43
C ASN A 152 1.32 23.19 -29.02
N MET A 153 0.21 23.89 -28.79
CA MET A 153 -0.54 23.85 -27.54
C MET A 153 -1.05 22.44 -27.18
N ALA A 154 -1.35 21.61 -28.18
CA ALA A 154 -1.75 20.21 -27.95
C ALA A 154 -0.59 19.40 -27.37
N LEU A 155 0.63 19.51 -27.93
CA LEU A 155 1.83 18.85 -27.39
C LEU A 155 2.16 19.31 -25.97
N ILE A 156 2.04 20.61 -25.68
CA ILE A 156 2.28 21.15 -24.34
C ILE A 156 1.29 20.57 -23.32
N LYS A 157 -0.01 20.50 -23.69
CA LYS A 157 -1.05 19.94 -22.82
C LYS A 157 -0.80 18.45 -22.56
N GLN A 158 -0.48 17.68 -23.59
CA GLN A 158 -0.17 16.26 -23.47
C GLN A 158 1.07 16.02 -22.60
N LEU A 159 2.13 16.79 -22.81
CA LEU A 159 3.36 16.71 -22.01
C LEU A 159 3.09 16.97 -20.52
N ARG A 160 2.26 17.97 -20.18
CA ARG A 160 1.87 18.24 -18.78
C ARG A 160 1.06 17.09 -18.16
N LYS A 161 0.19 16.45 -18.94
CA LYS A 161 -0.60 15.29 -18.49
C LYS A 161 0.33 14.12 -18.17
N GLU A 162 1.21 13.76 -19.11
CA GLU A 162 2.14 12.65 -18.95
C GLU A 162 3.18 12.90 -17.84
N GLN A 163 3.65 14.15 -17.67
CA GLN A 163 4.52 14.51 -16.55
C GLN A 163 3.84 14.38 -15.19
N THR A 164 2.56 14.79 -15.08
CA THR A 164 1.78 14.61 -13.86
C THR A 164 1.58 13.12 -13.57
N LYS A 165 1.25 12.34 -14.59
CA LYS A 165 1.12 10.88 -14.48
C LYS A 165 2.41 10.22 -13.98
N LEU A 166 3.56 10.59 -14.56
CA LEU A 166 4.86 10.08 -14.14
C LEU A 166 5.17 10.40 -12.67
N LYS A 167 4.88 11.63 -12.21
CA LYS A 167 5.07 12.02 -10.81
C LYS A 167 4.20 11.20 -9.87
N LEU A 168 2.94 10.97 -10.24
CA LEU A 168 2.02 10.16 -9.45
C LEU A 168 2.51 8.70 -9.36
N MET A 169 2.92 8.09 -10.48
CA MET A 169 3.49 6.74 -10.48
C MET A 169 4.78 6.64 -9.66
N GLN A 170 5.65 7.64 -9.71
CA GLN A 170 6.85 7.70 -8.86
C GLN A 170 6.51 7.77 -7.38
N SER A 171 5.41 8.44 -7.00
CA SER A 171 4.97 8.50 -5.60
C SER A 171 4.51 7.15 -5.05
N GLU A 172 4.06 6.23 -5.91
CA GLU A 172 3.69 4.86 -5.50
C GLU A 172 4.91 4.03 -5.04
N LEU A 173 6.13 4.37 -5.45
CA LEU A 173 7.34 3.74 -4.89
C LEU A 173 7.52 4.07 -3.40
N ASN A 174 7.16 5.29 -2.99
CA ASN A 174 7.23 5.69 -1.58
C ASN A 174 6.14 4.98 -0.77
N VAL A 175 4.94 4.83 -1.34
CA VAL A 175 3.85 4.06 -0.71
C VAL A 175 4.27 2.60 -0.54
N GLU A 176 4.88 2.01 -1.57
CA GLU A 176 5.35 0.63 -1.53
C GLU A 176 6.44 0.42 -0.47
N GLU A 177 7.38 1.36 -0.31
CA GLU A 177 8.37 1.30 0.77
C GLU A 177 7.70 1.25 2.16
N VAL A 178 6.71 2.10 2.41
CA VAL A 178 5.99 2.14 3.71
C VAL A 178 5.21 0.85 3.95
N VAL A 179 4.54 0.32 2.92
CA VAL A 179 3.79 -0.95 3.01
C VAL A 179 4.73 -2.11 3.34
N ASN A 180 5.88 -2.18 2.66
CA ASN A 180 6.87 -3.23 2.86
C ASN A 180 7.53 -3.14 4.25
N ASP A 181 7.83 -1.94 4.73
CA ASP A 181 8.36 -1.74 6.08
C ASP A 181 7.35 -2.19 7.16
N ARG A 182 6.05 -1.94 6.96
CA ARG A 182 4.99 -2.36 7.89
C ARG A 182 4.88 -3.88 7.97
N SER A 183 4.78 -4.58 6.85
CA SER A 183 4.65 -6.04 6.80
C SER A 183 5.90 -6.74 7.36
N LEU A 184 7.10 -6.28 6.98
CA LEU A 184 8.37 -6.79 7.50
C LEU A 184 8.51 -6.58 9.00
N LYS A 185 8.05 -5.45 9.54
CA LYS A 185 8.09 -5.21 10.99
C LYS A 185 7.25 -6.24 11.75
N VAL A 186 6.01 -6.45 11.35
CA VAL A 186 5.11 -7.44 11.97
C VAL A 186 5.70 -8.85 11.84
N PHE A 187 6.25 -9.17 10.66
CA PHE A 187 6.95 -10.43 10.44
C PHE A 187 8.09 -10.63 11.44
N ASN A 188 9.00 -9.67 11.58
CA ASN A 188 10.12 -9.77 12.51
C ASN A 188 9.67 -9.87 13.96
N GLU A 189 8.63 -9.14 14.37
CA GLU A 189 8.10 -9.20 15.73
C GLU A 189 7.54 -10.59 16.08
N ARG A 190 6.84 -11.23 15.15
CA ARG A 190 6.18 -12.53 15.37
C ARG A 190 7.08 -13.73 15.09
N CYS A 191 7.92 -13.65 14.06
CA CYS A 191 8.67 -14.79 13.54
C CYS A 191 10.16 -14.83 13.92
N ARG A 192 10.72 -13.80 14.58
CA ARG A 192 12.17 -13.72 14.88
C ARG A 192 12.77 -14.95 15.58
N ILE A 193 12.01 -15.65 16.42
CA ILE A 193 12.47 -16.83 17.16
C ILE A 193 12.26 -18.14 16.39
N HIS A 194 11.41 -18.11 15.36
CA HIS A 194 10.99 -19.29 14.60
C HIS A 194 11.72 -19.39 13.26
N TYR A 195 12.00 -18.25 12.62
CA TYR A 195 12.62 -18.22 11.30
C TYR A 195 13.51 -17.00 11.15
N THR A 196 14.74 -17.24 10.70
CA THR A 196 15.67 -16.18 10.30
C THR A 196 15.70 -16.11 8.78
N PRO A 197 15.21 -15.02 8.16
CA PRO A 197 15.21 -14.91 6.71
C PRO A 197 16.62 -14.87 6.13
N PRO A 198 16.83 -15.44 4.92
CA PRO A 198 18.12 -15.36 4.24
C PRO A 198 18.43 -13.89 3.94
N LYS A 199 19.70 -13.51 4.10
CA LYS A 199 20.16 -12.16 3.71
C LYS A 199 19.94 -12.01 2.21
N VAL A 200 19.00 -11.15 1.83
CA VAL A 200 18.77 -10.75 0.43
C VAL A 200 20.08 -10.13 -0.06
N LYS A 201 20.71 -10.75 -1.07
CA LYS A 201 21.96 -10.28 -1.69
C LYS A 201 21.70 -9.09 -2.60
#